data_AF-A0A6A5A6W1-F1
#
_entry.id   AF-A0A6A5A6W1-F1
#
_cell.length_a   1.000
_cell.length_b   1.000
_cell.length_c   1.000
_cell.angle_alpha   90.00
_cell.angle_beta   90.00
_cell.angle_gamma   90.00
#
_symmetry.space_group_name_H-M   'P 1'
#
loop_
_entity.id
_entity.type
_entity.pdbx_description
1 polymer ?
#
loop_
_entity_poly.entity_id
_entity_poly.type
_entity_poly.pdbx_seq_one_letter_code
_entity_poly.pdbx_strand_id
1 'polypeptide(L)'
;MAKHDFMTPKAVANRQKSKGLQRLRWYCQVCEKQCRDENGFKAHTSSDSHQRQMLIVASNPTKFIQGYSEQFERSFLENLRRSHTTKRVSAHVVYNEYIRDTV
;
A
#
# COMPACT_ATOMS: atom_id res chain seq x y z
N MET A 1 -13.50 10.64 29.55
CA MET A 1 -13.46 10.66 28.07
C MET A 1 -14.60 9.77 27.57
N ALA A 2 -15.56 10.32 26.81
CA ALA A 2 -16.73 9.58 26.37
C ALA A 2 -16.33 8.44 25.43
N LYS A 3 -16.72 7.20 25.79
CA LYS A 3 -16.54 6.00 24.97
C LYS A 3 -17.27 6.23 23.63
N HIS A 4 -16.53 6.26 22.53
CA HIS A 4 -17.12 6.32 21.21
C HIS A 4 -17.77 4.98 20.88
N ASP A 5 -19.07 4.89 21.16
CA ASP A 5 -19.91 3.74 20.88
C ASP A 5 -19.93 3.42 19.37
N PHE A 6 -20.09 2.14 19.05
CA PHE A 6 -19.87 1.55 17.71
C PHE A 6 -20.73 2.17 16.60
N MET A 7 -21.84 2.83 16.95
CA MET A 7 -22.79 3.46 16.02
C MET A 7 -22.91 4.98 16.16
N THR A 8 -21.99 5.64 16.87
CA THR A 8 -22.00 7.11 16.89
C THR A 8 -21.74 7.68 15.48
N PRO A 9 -22.31 8.85 15.13
CA PRO A 9 -22.04 9.50 13.83
C PRO A 9 -20.54 9.66 13.55
N LYS A 10 -19.74 9.90 14.59
CA LYS A 10 -18.28 9.98 14.49
C LYS A 10 -17.63 8.62 14.18
N ALA A 11 -18.08 7.53 14.79
CA ALA A 11 -17.60 6.19 14.50
C ALA A 11 -17.95 5.77 13.06
N VAL A 12 -19.19 6.05 12.62
CA VAL A 12 -19.63 5.79 11.24
C VAL A 12 -18.83 6.63 10.23
N ALA A 13 -18.65 7.92 10.48
CA ALA A 13 -17.84 8.79 9.61
C ALA A 13 -16.37 8.34 9.55
N ASN A 14 -15.79 7.90 10.67
CA ASN A 14 -14.44 7.34 10.69
C ASN A 14 -14.35 6.02 9.91
N ARG A 15 -15.37 5.17 10.01
CA ARG A 15 -15.45 3.90 9.28
C ARG A 15 -15.66 4.08 7.79
N GLN A 16 -16.45 5.08 7.37
CA GLN A 16 -16.59 5.45 5.97
C GLN A 16 -15.28 6.03 5.42
N LYS A 17 -14.59 6.88 6.19
CA LYS A 17 -13.26 7.39 5.81
C LYS A 17 -12.18 6.31 5.77
N SER A 18 -12.37 5.18 6.46
CA SER A 18 -11.49 4.02 6.37
C SER A 18 -11.91 3.01 5.31
N LYS A 19 -13.07 3.18 4.66
CA LYS A 19 -13.54 2.33 3.56
C LYS A 19 -13.14 2.97 2.22
N GLY A 20 -12.44 2.21 1.40
CA GLY A 20 -12.04 2.61 0.04
C GLY A 20 -10.55 2.40 -0.20
N LEU A 21 -10.18 2.17 -1.46
CA LEU A 21 -8.80 2.07 -1.92
C LEU A 21 -8.10 3.39 -1.60
N GLN A 22 -7.34 3.44 -0.51
CA GLN A 22 -6.56 4.62 -0.17
C GLN A 22 -5.48 4.78 -1.22
N ARG A 23 -5.25 6.01 -1.69
CA ARG A 23 -4.20 6.27 -2.68
C ARG A 23 -2.88 5.75 -2.09
N LEU A 24 -2.12 4.99 -2.89
CA LEU A 24 -0.78 4.48 -2.55
C LEU A 24 0.21 5.56 -2.07
N ARG A 25 -0.13 6.84 -2.24
CA ARG A 25 0.62 8.00 -1.75
C ARG A 25 1.08 7.83 -0.28
N TRP A 26 0.31 7.15 0.56
CA TRP A 26 0.60 6.97 1.99
C TRP A 26 0.87 5.52 2.39
N TYR A 27 1.30 4.69 1.44
CA TYR A 27 1.68 3.31 1.69
C TYR A 27 3.19 3.19 1.95
N CYS A 28 3.57 2.42 2.97
CA CYS A 28 4.97 2.09 3.26
C CYS A 28 5.28 0.67 2.77
N GLN A 29 6.11 0.55 1.73
CA GLN A 29 6.52 -0.74 1.18
C GLN A 29 7.34 -1.57 2.18
N VAL A 30 8.23 -0.91 2.95
CA VAL A 30 9.14 -1.60 3.87
C VAL A 30 8.39 -2.22 5.05
N CYS A 31 7.33 -1.56 5.52
CA CYS A 31 6.52 -2.02 6.65
C CYS A 31 5.18 -2.65 6.20
N GLU A 32 4.96 -2.77 4.89
CA GLU A 32 3.71 -3.22 4.27
C GLU A 32 2.46 -2.57 4.87
N LYS A 33 2.55 -1.25 5.11
CA LYS A 33 1.57 -0.52 5.93
C LYS A 33 0.92 0.62 5.16
N GLN A 34 -0.40 0.52 4.98
CA GLN A 34 -1.23 1.63 4.50
C GLN A 34 -1.47 2.65 5.63
N CYS A 35 -1.04 3.90 5.42
CA CYS A 35 -1.37 5.02 6.28
C CYS A 35 -2.56 5.80 5.70
N ARG A 36 -3.36 6.39 6.58
CA ARG A 36 -4.62 7.05 6.21
C ARG A 36 -4.42 8.36 5.47
N ASP A 37 -3.44 9.13 5.90
CA ASP A 37 -3.17 10.48 5.43
C ASP A 37 -1.69 10.82 5.60
N GLU A 38 -1.33 12.02 5.15
CA GLU A 38 0.03 12.54 5.22
C GLU A 38 0.59 12.55 6.64
N ASN A 39 -0.21 12.94 7.62
CA ASN A 39 0.23 13.07 9.00
C ASN A 39 0.47 11.69 9.61
N GLY A 40 -0.40 10.72 9.33
CA GLY A 40 -0.22 9.34 9.71
C GLY A 40 1.04 8.73 9.09
N PHE A 41 1.33 9.04 7.82
CA PHE A 41 2.54 8.56 7.16
C PHE A 41 3.82 9.19 7.72
N LYS A 42 3.81 10.50 8.02
CA LYS A 42 4.91 11.19 8.71
C LYS A 42 5.17 10.59 10.09
N ALA A 43 4.11 10.40 10.89
CA ALA A 43 4.25 9.77 12.20
C ALA A 43 4.77 8.33 12.11
N HIS A 44 4.35 7.58 11.08
CA HIS A 44 4.84 6.23 10.82
C HIS A 44 6.34 6.21 10.48
N THR A 45 6.77 7.03 9.53
CA THR A 45 8.18 7.09 9.08
C THR A 45 9.12 7.59 10.17
N SER A 46 8.65 8.45 11.08
CA SER A 46 9.42 8.87 12.26
C SER A 46 9.42 7.85 13.42
N SER A 47 8.65 6.77 13.34
CA SER A 47 8.55 5.80 14.44
C SER A 47 9.75 4.86 14.51
N ASP A 48 10.14 4.48 15.73
CA ASP A 48 11.28 3.60 15.98
C ASP A 48 11.15 2.24 15.27
N SER A 49 9.92 1.70 15.17
CA SER A 49 9.63 0.47 14.43
C SER A 49 9.98 0.59 12.94
N HIS A 50 9.61 1.70 12.30
CA HIS A 50 9.98 1.95 10.90
C HIS A 50 11.49 2.12 10.76
N GLN A 51 12.13 2.88 11.65
CA GLN A 51 13.58 3.11 11.62
C GLN A 51 14.37 1.80 11.74
N ARG A 52 13.95 0.87 12.62
CA ARG A 52 14.57 -0.46 12.72
C ARG A 52 14.46 -1.26 11.42
N GLN A 53 13.30 -1.24 10.76
CA GLN A 53 13.14 -1.91 9.46
C GLN A 53 14.01 -1.25 8.38
N MET A 54 14.15 0.07 8.41
CA MET A 54 15.03 0.78 7.48
C MET A 54 16.51 0.44 7.69
N LEU A 55 16.96 0.16 8.93
CA LEU A 55 18.31 -0.34 9.18
C LEU A 55 18.54 -1.72 8.57
N ILE A 56 17.52 -2.60 8.60
CA ILE A 56 17.58 -3.91 7.94
C ILE A 56 17.71 -3.72 6.43
N VAL A 57 16.89 -2.84 5.84
CA VAL A 57 16.97 -2.53 4.40
C VAL A 57 18.34 -1.94 4.03
N ALA A 58 18.87 -1.03 4.85
CA ALA A 58 20.17 -0.39 4.63
C ALA A 58 21.34 -1.38 4.65
N SER A 59 21.21 -2.54 5.32
CA SER A 59 22.24 -3.57 5.29
C SER A 59 22.46 -4.20 3.91
N ASN A 60 21.42 -4.22 3.06
CA ASN A 60 21.51 -4.71 1.68
C ASN A 60 20.39 -4.11 0.80
N PRO A 61 20.47 -2.81 0.47
CA PRO A 61 19.38 -2.10 -0.21
C PRO A 61 19.07 -2.69 -1.58
N THR A 62 20.10 -3.14 -2.32
CA THR A 62 19.95 -3.75 -3.64
C THR A 62 19.05 -4.99 -3.58
N LYS A 63 19.26 -5.87 -2.59
CA LYS A 63 18.43 -7.07 -2.42
C LYS A 63 16.96 -6.73 -2.21
N PHE A 64 16.65 -5.75 -1.37
CA PHE A 64 15.26 -5.37 -1.10
C PHE A 64 14.61 -4.70 -2.31
N ILE A 65 15.28 -3.72 -2.91
CA ILE A 65 14.76 -3.02 -4.09
C ILE A 65 14.52 -3.99 -5.24
N GLN A 66 15.51 -4.84 -5.56
CA GLN A 66 15.37 -5.85 -6.60
C GLN A 66 14.25 -6.85 -6.27
N GLY A 67 14.17 -7.31 -5.03
CA GLY A 67 13.11 -8.22 -4.59
C GLY A 67 11.70 -7.61 -4.73
N TYR A 68 11.54 -6.31 -4.49
CA TYR A 68 10.27 -5.61 -4.73
C TYR A 68 9.96 -5.49 -6.23
N SER A 69 10.96 -5.16 -7.05
CA SER A 69 10.80 -5.08 -8.50
C SER A 69 10.41 -6.42 -9.12
N GLU A 70 11.06 -7.52 -8.72
CA GLU A 70 10.76 -8.87 -9.22
C GLU A 70 9.36 -9.34 -8.81
N GLN A 71 8.92 -9.03 -7.58
CA GLN A 71 7.57 -9.34 -7.12
C GLN A 71 6.51 -8.55 -7.89
N PHE A 72 6.77 -7.26 -8.12
CA PHE A 72 5.90 -6.41 -8.91
C PHE A 72 5.80 -6.92 -10.35
N GLU A 73 6.93 -7.17 -11.01
CA GLU A 73 6.97 -7.65 -12.39
C GLU A 73 6.18 -8.96 -12.55
N ARG A 74 6.41 -9.93 -11.67
CA ARG A 74 5.70 -11.22 -11.70
C ARG A 74 4.20 -11.04 -11.60
N SER A 75 3.74 -10.28 -10.60
CA SER A 75 2.31 -10.08 -10.34
C SER A 75 1.65 -9.24 -11.44
N PHE A 76 2.36 -8.23 -11.95
CA PHE A 76 1.91 -7.39 -13.05
C PHE A 76 1.73 -8.20 -14.34
N LEU A 77 2.72 -9.03 -14.70
CA LEU A 77 2.66 -9.89 -15.87
C LEU A 77 1.60 -11.00 -15.72
N GLU A 78 1.41 -11.52 -14.50
CA GLU A 78 0.32 -12.47 -14.22
C GLU A 78 -1.05 -11.83 -14.44
N ASN A 79 -1.28 -10.61 -13.93
CA ASN A 79 -2.52 -9.87 -14.16
C ASN A 79 -2.73 -9.57 -15.65
N LEU A 80 -1.68 -9.08 -16.33
CA LEU A 80 -1.73 -8.86 -17.78
C LEU A 80 -2.12 -10.13 -18.54
N ARG A 81 -1.49 -11.26 -18.23
CA ARG A 81 -1.74 -12.55 -18.91
C ARG A 81 -3.17 -13.05 -18.69
N ARG A 82 -3.70 -12.91 -17.47
CA ARG A 82 -5.05 -13.36 -17.10
C ARG A 82 -6.15 -12.45 -17.64
N SER A 83 -5.98 -11.13 -17.50
CA SER A 83 -7.02 -10.14 -17.79
C SER A 83 -6.98 -9.64 -19.23
N HIS A 84 -5.80 -9.63 -19.87
CA HIS A 84 -5.56 -9.01 -21.18
C HIS A 84 -4.69 -9.88 -22.10
N THR A 85 -5.11 -11.12 -22.34
CA THR A 85 -4.32 -12.16 -23.03
C THR A 85 -3.70 -11.72 -24.37
N THR A 86 -4.52 -11.33 -25.35
CA THR A 86 -4.07 -10.95 -26.71
C THR A 86 -4.34 -9.49 -27.04
N LYS A 87 -5.06 -8.79 -26.16
CA LYS A 87 -5.45 -7.39 -26.39
C LYS A 87 -4.29 -6.47 -26.02
N ARG A 88 -3.99 -5.52 -26.90
CA ARG A 88 -3.11 -4.41 -26.55
C ARG A 88 -3.83 -3.53 -25.54
N VAL A 89 -3.18 -3.33 -24.39
CA VAL A 89 -3.69 -2.52 -23.29
C VAL A 89 -2.57 -1.59 -22.82
N SER A 90 -2.93 -0.39 -22.37
CA SER A 90 -1.97 0.52 -21.76
C SER A 90 -1.49 -0.04 -20.42
N ALA A 91 -0.18 0.00 -20.17
CA ALA A 91 0.41 -0.46 -18.92
C ALA A 91 -0.21 0.23 -17.69
N HIS A 92 -0.65 1.49 -17.81
CA HIS A 92 -1.33 2.21 -16.73
C HIS A 92 -2.66 1.57 -16.31
N VAL A 93 -3.40 0.96 -17.25
CA VAL A 93 -4.67 0.27 -16.95
C VAL A 93 -4.37 -0.96 -16.09
N VAL A 94 -3.45 -1.81 -16.56
CA VAL A 94 -3.02 -3.02 -15.85
C VAL A 94 -2.40 -2.69 -14.49
N TYR A 95 -1.65 -1.59 -14.41
CA TYR A 95 -1.08 -1.11 -13.15
C TYR A 95 -2.17 -0.77 -12.13
N ASN A 96 -3.21 -0.04 -12.54
CA ASN A 96 -4.32 0.29 -11.65
C ASN A 96 -5.17 -0.93 -11.26
N GLU A 97 -5.25 -1.94 -12.12
CA GLU A 97 -5.87 -3.24 -11.79
C GLU A 97 -5.03 -3.99 -10.75
N TYR A 98 -3.72 -4.09 -10.97
CA TYR A 98 -2.79 -4.68 -10.03
C TYR A 98 -2.89 -4.04 -8.63
N ILE A 99 -2.93 -2.70 -8.56
CA ILE A 99 -3.05 -1.98 -7.29
C ILE A 99 -4.38 -2.26 -6.59
N ARG A 100 -5.47 -2.44 -7.35
CA ARG A 100 -6.79 -2.76 -6.76
C ARG A 100 -6.83 -4.15 -6.13
N ASP A 101 -6.07 -5.10 -6.66
CA ASP A 101 -6.05 -6.47 -6.16
C ASP A 101 -5.07 -6.68 -4.99
N THR A 102 -4.04 -5.82 -4.89
CA THR A 102 -2.96 -5.94 -3.89
C THR A 102 -3.11 -5.05 -2.66
N VAL A 103 -4.08 -4.14 -2.64
CA VAL A 103 -4.35 -3.18 -1.53
C VAL A 103 -5.80 -3.30 -1.07
#